data_AF-A0A528N1N2-F1
#
_entry.id   AF-A0A528N1N2-F1
#
_cell.length_a   1.000
_cell.length_b   1.000
_cell.length_c   1.000
_cell.angle_alpha   90.00
_cell.angle_beta   90.00
_cell.angle_gamma   90.00
#
_symmetry.space_group_name_H-M   'P 1'
#
loop_
_entity.id
_entity.type
_entity.pdbx_description
1 polymer ?
#
loop_
_entity_poly.entity_id
_entity_poly.type
_entity_poly.pdbx_seq_one_letter_code
_entity_poly.pdbx_strand_id
1 'polypeptide(L)' 'RHIERGGRLGHVTRHMVGLFHRLPGARRYRQILSTDATKPGAGPDVLKAAFAAVDFSGRDAEAA' A
#
# COMPACT_ATOMS: atom_id res chain seq x y z
N ARG A 1 12.92 -0.81 13.57
CA ARG A 1 11.90 -1.61 14.30
C ARG A 1 10.75 -0.75 14.85
N HIS A 2 10.04 0.04 14.04
CA HIS A 2 8.89 0.84 14.54
C HIS A 2 7.62 -0.01 14.63
N ILE A 3 7.37 -0.85 13.62
CA ILE A 3 6.21 -1.74 13.54
C ILE A 3 6.34 -2.93 14.51
N GLU A 4 7.53 -3.53 14.62
CA GLU A 4 7.82 -4.59 15.60
C GLU A 4 7.73 -4.12 17.06
N ARG A 5 7.72 -2.80 17.32
CA ARG A 5 7.60 -2.20 18.66
C ARG A 5 6.16 -1.71 18.96
N GLY A 6 5.17 -2.13 18.18
CA GLY A 6 3.77 -1.73 18.35
C GLY A 6 3.39 -0.40 17.67
N GLY A 7 4.27 0.15 16.84
CA GLY A 7 3.95 1.28 15.98
C GLY A 7 2.86 0.89 14.97
N ARG A 8 1.78 1.67 14.93
CA ARG A 8 0.66 1.43 14.02
C ARG A 8 1.12 1.54 12.57
N LEU A 9 0.95 0.48 11.79
CA LEU A 9 1.26 0.44 10.35
C LEU A 9 0.59 1.62 9.61
N GLY A 10 -0.61 2.01 10.03
CA GLY A 10 -1.34 3.20 9.55
C GLY A 10 -0.55 4.52 9.53
N HIS A 11 0.39 4.75 10.45
CA HIS A 11 1.19 5.97 10.46
C HIS A 11 2.19 6.04 9.30
N VAL A 12 2.63 4.88 8.80
CA VAL A 12 3.52 4.79 7.63
C VAL A 12 2.68 4.76 6.36
N THR A 13 1.66 3.89 6.32
CA THR A 13 0.89 3.64 5.09
C THR A 13 0.08 4.86 4.64
N ARG A 14 -0.32 5.77 5.55
CA ARG A 14 -0.98 7.04 5.18
C ARG A 14 -0.16 7.88 4.20
N HIS A 15 1.17 7.80 4.27
CA HIS A 15 2.07 8.50 3.35
C HIS A 15 2.26 7.74 2.04
N MET A 16 1.96 6.44 2.01
CA MET A 16 2.09 5.57 0.86
C MET A 16 0.84 5.54 -0.04
N VAL A 17 -0.31 6.04 0.44
CA VAL A 17 -1.61 6.03 -0.27
C VAL A 17 -1.52 6.66 -1.66
N GLY A 18 -0.65 7.66 -1.85
CA GLY A 18 -0.49 8.38 -3.12
C GLY A 18 0.54 7.81 -4.10
N LEU A 19 1.20 6.69 -3.80
CA LEU A 19 2.32 6.22 -4.63
C LEU A 19 1.93 5.80 -6.05
N PHE A 20 0.69 5.38 -6.26
CA PHE A 20 0.25 4.72 -7.50
C PHE A 20 -0.86 5.48 -8.23
N HIS A 21 -0.88 6.81 -8.13
CA HIS A 21 -1.85 7.60 -8.88
C HIS A 21 -1.78 7.29 -10.39
N ARG A 22 -2.94 7.17 -11.03
CA ARG A 22 -3.14 6.84 -12.46
C ARG A 22 -2.72 5.43 -12.91
N LEU A 23 -2.35 4.54 -12.00
CA LEU A 23 -2.16 3.12 -12.33
C LEU A 23 -3.47 2.32 -12.26
N PRO A 24 -3.65 1.29 -13.11
CA PRO A 24 -4.69 0.30 -12.89
C PRO A 24 -4.50 -0.36 -11.52
N GLY A 25 -5.59 -0.54 -10.77
CA GLY A 25 -5.51 -1.11 -9.42
C GLY A 25 -5.17 -0.12 -8.29
N ALA A 26 -4.79 1.13 -8.60
CA ALA A 26 -4.49 2.17 -7.62
C ALA A 26 -5.63 2.43 -6.61
N ARG A 27 -6.88 2.30 -7.06
CA ARG A 27 -8.05 2.42 -6.17
C ARG A 27 -8.07 1.32 -5.12
N ARG A 28 -7.79 0.07 -5.53
CA ARG A 28 -7.79 -1.09 -4.62
C ARG A 28 -6.63 -1.03 -3.64
N TYR A 29 -5.45 -0.60 -4.10
CA TYR A 29 -4.30 -0.31 -3.25
C TYR A 29 -4.65 0.67 -2.12
N ARG A 30 -5.27 1.81 -2.46
CA ARG A 30 -5.70 2.81 -1.46
C ARG A 30 -6.72 2.25 -0.47
N GLN A 31 -7.65 1.40 -0.94
CA GLN A 31 -8.63 0.76 -0.07
C GLN A 31 -7.96 -0.16 0.96
N ILE A 32 -7.03 -1.02 0.53
CA ILE A 32 -6.33 -1.94 1.43
C ILE A 32 -5.53 -1.16 2.49
N LEU A 33 -4.79 -0.12 2.08
CA LEU A 33 -4.02 0.67 3.04
C LEU A 33 -4.88 1.45 4.04
N SER A 34 -6.03 1.99 3.62
CA SER A 34 -6.91 2.73 4.53
C SER A 34 -7.71 1.82 5.47
N THR A 35 -8.05 0.60 5.05
CA THR A 35 -8.90 -0.32 5.81
C THR A 35 -8.09 -1.33 6.62
N ASP A 36 -7.05 -1.92 6.06
CA ASP A 36 -6.33 -3.03 6.69
C ASP A 36 -5.11 -2.58 7.49
N ALA A 37 -4.47 -1.46 7.13
CA ALA A 37 -3.31 -0.95 7.87
C ALA A 37 -3.66 -0.28 9.21
N THR A 38 -4.94 0.03 9.44
CA THR A 38 -5.46 0.63 10.67
C THR A 38 -5.89 -0.42 11.69
N LYS A 39 -5.97 -1.69 11.30
CA LYS A 39 -6.39 -2.80 12.17
C LYS A 39 -5.30 -3.14 13.21
N PRO A 40 -5.68 -3.56 14.42
CA PRO A 40 -4.74 -4.15 15.38
C PRO A 40 -4.05 -5.37 14.75
N GLY A 41 -2.72 -5.46 14.88
CA GLY A 41 -1.94 -6.56 14.29
C GLY A 41 -1.66 -6.41 12.79
N ALA A 42 -1.98 -5.26 12.18
CA ALA A 42 -1.63 -4.98 10.79
C ALA A 42 -0.11 -5.03 10.59
N GLY A 43 0.34 -6.02 9.81
CA GLY A 43 1.73 -6.31 9.54
C GLY A 43 2.13 -6.18 8.07
N PRO A 44 3.33 -6.65 7.71
CA PRO A 44 3.87 -6.56 6.34
C PRO A 44 2.97 -7.20 5.27
N ASP A 45 2.12 -8.16 5.62
CA ASP A 45 1.25 -8.83 4.66
C ASP A 45 0.16 -7.91 4.08
N VAL A 46 -0.24 -6.87 4.83
CA VAL A 46 -1.13 -5.82 4.32
C VAL A 46 -0.46 -5.06 3.17
N LEU A 47 0.84 -4.77 3.31
CA LEU A 47 1.60 -4.12 2.24
C LEU A 47 1.70 -5.03 1.02
N LYS A 48 2.03 -6.31 1.20
CA LYS A 48 2.09 -7.29 0.10
C LYS A 48 0.76 -7.36 -0.66
N ALA A 49 -0.36 -7.44 0.06
CA ALA A 49 -1.69 -7.45 -0.54
C ALA A 49 -2.02 -6.15 -1.28
N ALA A 50 -1.60 -4.99 -0.74
CA ALA A 50 -1.77 -3.71 -1.40
C ALA A 50 -0.97 -3.64 -2.72
N PHE A 51 0.32 -3.99 -2.70
CA PHE A 51 1.18 -3.97 -3.89
C PHE A 51 0.69 -4.94 -4.98
N ALA A 52 0.24 -6.14 -4.60
CA ALA A 52 -0.32 -7.11 -5.55
C ALA A 52 -1.60 -6.62 -6.26
N ALA A 53 -2.28 -5.62 -5.70
CA ALA A 53 -3.47 -5.04 -6.29
C ALA A 53 -3.18 -3.96 -7.35
N VAL A 54 -1.91 -3.54 -7.52
CA VAL A 54 -1.50 -2.54 -8.50
C VAL A 54 -0.90 -3.23 -9.71
N ASP A 55 -1.36 -2.84 -10.88
CA ASP A 55 -0.75 -3.25 -12.13
C ASP A 55 0.34 -2.24 -12.52
N PHE A 56 1.57 -2.72 -12.64
CA PHE A 56 2.73 -1.92 -12.99
C PHE A 56 2.99 -1.87 -14.50
N SER A 57 2.30 -2.70 -15.31
CA SER A 57 2.52 -2.82 -16.75
C SER A 57 2.39 -1.49 -17.51
N GLY A 58 1.57 -0.56 -17.02
CA GLY A 58 1.37 0.76 -17.63
C GLY A 58 2.50 1.76 -17.43
N ARG A 59 3.37 1.58 -16.41
CA ARG A 59 4.53 2.47 -16.17
C ARG A 59 5.80 2.03 -16.86
N ASP A 60 5.95 0.72 -17.09
CA ASP A 60 7.08 0.18 -17.85
C ASP A 60 7.05 0.68 -19.31
N ALA A 61 5.86 1.00 -19.83
CA ALA A 61 5.65 1.55 -21.17
C ALA A 61 5.96 3.05 -21.31
N GLU A 62 6.00 3.82 -20.21
CA GLU A 62 6.30 5.26 -20.23
C GLU A 62 7.80 5.54 -19.99
N ALA A 63 8.53 4.57 -19.47
CA ALA A 63 9.96 4.67 -19.14
C ALA A 63 10.90 4.05 -20.21
N ALA A 64 10.36 3.47 -21.28
CA ALA A 64 11.09 2.86 -22.40
C ALA A 64 10.96 3.71 -23.67
#